data_AF-A0A7C6IH48-F1
#
_entry.id   AF-A0A7C6IH48-F1
#
_cell.length_a   1.000
_cell.length_b   1.000
_cell.length_c   1.000
_cell.angle_alpha   90.00
_cell.angle_beta   90.00
_cell.angle_gamma   90.00
#
_symmetry.space_group_name_H-M   'P 1'
#
loop_
_entity.id
_entity.type
_entity.pdbx_description
1 polymer ?
#
loop_
_entity_poly.entity_id
_entity_poly.type
_entity_poly.pdbx_seq_one_letter_code
_entity_poly.pdbx_strand_id
1 'polypeptide(L)'
;MRRVSLRSLAAHKIRFTLTILSVVLGTAFISGAFVFTASLNKAFDGVLATAYDGMDVVVEAGSGTPGINRAEVAELEAVDGVAAANVGARASSVIMTGSDGKPIQTGGAPAQGLPFYEEAEAVGP
;
A
#
# COMPACT_ATOMS: atom_id res chain seq x y z
N MET A 1 7.13 51.03 22.53
CA MET A 1 5.92 50.22 22.27
C MET A 1 6.09 48.74 22.64
N ARG A 2 7.03 47.97 22.08
CA ARG A 2 7.26 46.54 22.41
C ARG A 2 7.34 46.20 23.91
N ARG A 3 8.07 47.00 24.71
CA ARG A 3 8.18 46.80 26.18
C ARG A 3 6.85 46.99 26.94
N VAL A 4 5.97 47.88 26.45
CA VAL A 4 4.66 48.16 27.07
C VAL A 4 3.69 47.02 26.75
N SER A 5 3.70 46.52 25.52
CA SER A 5 2.90 45.36 25.10
C SER A 5 3.25 44.09 25.89
N LEU A 6 4.54 43.81 26.08
CA LEU A 6 4.99 42.65 26.88
C LEU A 6 4.63 42.77 28.37
N ARG A 7 4.68 43.99 28.92
CA ARG A 7 4.30 44.25 30.32
C ARG A 7 2.79 44.13 30.54
N SER A 8 1.98 44.56 29.57
CA SER A 8 0.52 44.37 29.58
C SER A 8 0.14 42.88 29.52
N LEU A 9 0.87 42.09 28.73
CA LEU A 9 0.71 40.65 28.60
C LEU A 9 1.08 39.90 29.89
N ALA A 10 2.20 40.29 30.51
CA ALA A 10 2.64 39.75 31.79
C ALA A 10 1.74 40.13 32.97
N ALA A 11 0.93 41.19 32.84
CA ALA A 11 -0.05 41.59 33.85
C ALA A 11 -1.30 40.69 33.84
N HIS A 12 -1.62 40.02 32.73
CA HIS A 12 -2.80 39.16 32.58
C HIS A 12 -2.41 37.74 32.16
N LYS A 13 -1.52 37.12 32.95
CA LYS A 13 -0.90 35.81 32.64
C LYS A 13 -1.92 34.71 32.32
N ILE A 14 -3.01 34.63 33.08
CA ILE A 14 -4.03 33.59 32.90
C ILE A 14 -4.75 33.74 31.57
N ARG A 15 -5.27 34.94 31.28
CA ARG A 15 -5.97 35.22 30.01
C ARG A 15 -5.08 34.97 28.81
N PHE A 16 -3.82 35.38 28.91
CA PHE A 16 -2.85 35.17 27.84
C PHE A 16 -2.58 33.68 27.57
N THR A 17 -2.34 32.90 28.63
CA THR A 17 -2.13 31.45 28.49
C THR A 17 -3.36 30.76 27.87
N LEU A 18 -4.58 31.11 28.30
CA LEU A 18 -5.81 30.53 27.75
C LEU A 18 -6.00 30.85 26.26
N THR A 19 -5.64 32.07 25.83
CA THR A 19 -5.71 32.44 24.42
C THR A 19 -4.68 31.68 23.57
N ILE A 20 -3.44 31.53 24.06
CA ILE A 20 -2.44 30.71 23.37
C ILE A 20 -2.92 29.27 23.28
N LEU A 21 -3.41 28.72 24.40
CA LEU A 21 -3.90 27.35 24.47
C LEU A 21 -5.00 27.10 23.42
N SER A 22 -5.99 28.00 23.32
CA SER A 22 -7.05 27.89 22.30
C SER A 22 -6.50 27.87 20.87
N VAL A 23 -5.56 28.77 20.56
CA VAL A 23 -4.96 28.85 19.22
C VAL A 23 -4.13 27.60 18.92
N VAL A 24 -3.33 27.12 19.88
CA VAL A 24 -2.51 25.92 19.73
C VAL A 24 -3.39 24.69 19.55
N LEU A 25 -4.44 24.51 20.35
CA LEU A 25 -5.36 23.38 20.16
C LEU A 25 -6.05 23.40 18.80
N GLY A 26 -6.53 24.57 18.35
CA GLY A 26 -7.18 24.70 17.04
C GLY A 26 -6.22 24.37 15.89
N THR A 27 -5.01 24.92 15.91
CA THR A 27 -4.00 24.69 14.86
C THR A 27 -3.41 23.28 14.90
N ALA A 28 -3.21 22.70 16.09
CA ALA A 28 -2.78 21.32 16.27
C ALA A 28 -3.81 20.32 15.73
N PHE A 29 -5.10 20.56 15.95
CA PHE A 29 -6.15 19.69 15.41
C PHE A 29 -6.19 19.72 13.88
N ILE A 30 -6.15 20.91 13.27
CA ILE A 30 -6.16 21.06 11.80
C ILE A 30 -4.92 20.43 11.17
N SER A 31 -3.73 20.71 11.71
CA SER A 31 -2.47 20.12 11.22
C SER A 31 -2.43 18.61 11.41
N GLY A 32 -2.92 18.10 12.55
CA GLY A 32 -3.02 16.66 12.83
C GLY A 32 -3.93 15.94 11.82
N ALA A 33 -5.08 16.50 11.49
CA ALA A 33 -5.98 15.93 10.48
C ALA A 33 -5.30 15.85 9.10
N PHE A 34 -4.60 16.90 8.67
CA PHE A 34 -3.87 16.89 7.40
C PHE A 34 -2.72 15.88 7.39
N VAL A 35 -1.92 15.80 8.46
CA VAL A 35 -0.84 14.82 8.56
C VAL A 35 -1.39 13.39 8.56
N PHE A 36 -2.51 13.15 9.24
CA PHE A 36 -3.17 11.85 9.25
C PHE A 36 -3.64 11.46 7.84
N THR A 37 -4.34 12.36 7.14
CA THR A 37 -4.76 12.12 5.74
C THR A 37 -3.57 11.89 4.83
N ALA A 38 -2.51 12.69 4.95
CA ALA A 38 -1.30 12.53 4.14
C ALA A 38 -0.59 11.19 4.42
N SER A 39 -0.56 10.76 5.68
CA SER A 39 0.03 9.48 6.08
C SER A 39 -0.79 8.30 5.55
N LEU A 40 -2.12 8.39 5.63
CA LEU A 40 -3.02 7.38 5.10
C LEU A 40 -2.87 7.25 3.58
N ASN A 41 -2.88 8.37 2.85
CA ASN A 41 -2.64 8.38 1.42
C ASN A 41 -1.27 7.79 1.10
N LYS A 42 -0.20 8.18 1.79
CA LYS A 42 1.13 7.63 1.56
C LYS A 42 1.21 6.12 1.85
N ALA A 43 0.51 5.64 2.87
CA ALA A 43 0.46 4.21 3.17
C ALA A 43 -0.27 3.44 2.06
N PHE A 44 -1.40 3.96 1.58
CA PHE A 44 -2.13 3.35 0.46
C PHE A 44 -1.34 3.42 -0.85
N ASP A 45 -0.79 4.58 -1.19
CA ASP A 45 0.05 4.78 -2.37
C ASP A 45 1.29 3.89 -2.31
N GLY A 46 1.90 3.74 -1.14
CA GLY A 46 3.02 2.82 -0.95
C GLY A 46 2.62 1.36 -1.20
N VAL A 47 1.50 0.90 -0.64
CA VAL A 47 1.02 -0.47 -0.86
C VAL A 47 0.67 -0.70 -2.33
N LEU A 48 0.01 0.27 -2.98
CA LEU A 48 -0.43 0.14 -4.36
C LEU A 48 0.73 0.29 -5.36
N ALA A 49 1.62 1.26 -5.17
CA ALA A 49 2.77 1.47 -6.04
C ALA A 49 3.72 0.28 -6.00
N THR A 50 3.94 -0.31 -4.82
CA THR A 50 4.79 -1.50 -4.72
C THR A 50 4.13 -2.74 -5.33
N ALA A 51 2.80 -2.85 -5.30
CA ALA A 51 2.12 -4.03 -5.83
C ALA A 51 2.15 -4.15 -7.36
N TYR A 52 2.36 -3.03 -8.07
CA TYR A 52 2.34 -2.97 -9.54
C TYR A 52 3.61 -2.32 -10.10
N ASP A 53 4.68 -2.21 -9.31
CA ASP A 53 5.94 -1.65 -9.79
C ASP A 53 6.45 -2.50 -10.97
N GLY A 54 6.81 -1.88 -12.08
CA GLY A 54 7.22 -2.60 -13.30
C GLY A 54 6.10 -3.28 -14.11
N MET A 55 4.81 -3.06 -13.78
CA MET A 55 3.67 -3.55 -14.56
C MET A 55 2.98 -2.41 -15.32
N ASP A 56 3.03 -2.43 -16.66
CA ASP A 56 2.38 -1.39 -17.49
C ASP A 56 0.87 -1.67 -17.71
N VAL A 57 0.49 -2.94 -17.82
CA VAL A 57 -0.89 -3.37 -18.10
C VAL A 57 -1.22 -4.64 -17.30
N VAL A 58 -2.36 -4.63 -16.61
CA VAL A 58 -2.92 -5.82 -15.94
C VAL A 58 -4.26 -6.16 -16.58
N VAL A 59 -4.40 -7.40 -17.03
CA VAL A 59 -5.65 -7.91 -17.63
C VAL A 59 -6.24 -8.97 -16.72
N GLU A 60 -7.45 -8.73 -16.23
CA GLU A 60 -8.20 -9.71 -15.43
C GLU A 60 -9.36 -10.28 -16.24
N ALA A 61 -9.51 -11.60 -16.22
CA ALA A 61 -10.63 -12.28 -16.88
C ALA A 61 -11.95 -11.99 -16.15
N GLY A 62 -13.01 -11.75 -16.92
CA GLY A 62 -14.36 -11.58 -16.37
C GLY A 62 -14.83 -12.83 -15.62
N SER A 63 -15.69 -12.65 -14.61
CA SER A 63 -16.20 -13.74 -13.77
C SER A 63 -16.78 -14.90 -14.61
N GLY A 64 -16.27 -16.12 -14.39
CA GLY A 64 -16.72 -17.32 -15.10
C GLY A 64 -16.00 -17.59 -16.44
N THR A 65 -15.05 -16.74 -16.82
CA THR A 65 -14.20 -16.96 -18.00
C THR A 65 -13.01 -17.85 -17.62
N PRO A 66 -12.69 -18.90 -18.38
CA PRO A 66 -11.43 -19.63 -18.22
C PRO A 66 -10.25 -18.65 -18.34
N GLY A 67 -9.23 -18.83 -17.51
CA GLY A 67 -8.00 -18.07 -17.63
C GLY A 67 -7.25 -18.38 -18.92
N ILE A 68 -6.20 -17.60 -19.20
CA ILE A 68 -5.35 -17.80 -20.39
C ILE A 68 -4.42 -19.01 -20.20
N ASN A 69 -4.10 -19.70 -21.29
CA ASN A 69 -3.15 -20.80 -21.29
C ASN A 69 -1.71 -20.32 -21.59
N ARG A 70 -0.70 -21.17 -21.35
CA ARG A 70 0.70 -20.81 -21.59
C ARG A 70 1.05 -20.51 -23.05
N ALA A 71 0.33 -21.07 -24.01
CA ALA A 71 0.58 -20.81 -25.43
C ALA A 71 0.10 -19.40 -25.82
N GLU A 72 -1.03 -18.97 -25.28
CA GLU A 72 -1.56 -17.60 -25.44
C GLU A 72 -0.64 -16.55 -24.80
N VAL A 73 -0.01 -16.88 -23.66
CA VAL A 73 1.00 -16.00 -23.04
C VAL A 73 2.21 -15.82 -23.94
N ALA A 74 2.73 -16.91 -24.51
CA ALA A 74 3.86 -16.84 -25.43
C ALA A 74 3.53 -16.05 -26.72
N GLU A 75 2.27 -16.09 -27.17
CA GLU A 75 1.79 -15.25 -28.27
C GLU A 75 1.76 -13.76 -27.89
N LEU A 76 1.36 -13.44 -26.66
CA LEU A 76 1.38 -12.07 -26.13
C LEU A 76 2.80 -11.51 -25.99
N GLU A 77 3.76 -12.32 -25.54
CA GLU A 77 5.17 -11.92 -25.46
C GLU A 77 5.79 -11.65 -26.84
N ALA A 78 5.27 -12.27 -27.89
CA ALA A 78 5.73 -12.06 -29.26
C ALA A 78 5.19 -10.78 -29.91
N VAL A 79 4.27 -10.07 -29.26
CA VAL A 79 3.71 -8.81 -29.76
C VAL A 79 4.75 -7.69 -29.65
N ASP A 80 4.91 -6.93 -30.73
CA ASP A 80 5.83 -5.79 -30.76
C ASP A 80 5.49 -4.76 -29.66
N GLY A 81 6.46 -4.44 -28.82
CA GLY A 81 6.31 -3.55 -27.67
C GLY A 81 6.00 -4.22 -26.33
N VAL A 82 5.81 -5.55 -26.27
CA VAL A 82 5.69 -6.29 -25.00
C VAL A 82 7.09 -6.72 -24.53
N ALA A 83 7.50 -6.26 -23.35
CA ALA A 83 8.81 -6.61 -22.78
C ALA A 83 8.82 -8.00 -22.13
N ALA A 84 7.75 -8.37 -21.43
CA ALA A 84 7.55 -9.67 -20.79
C ALA A 84 6.06 -9.82 -20.42
N ALA A 85 5.56 -11.06 -20.29
CA ALA A 85 4.17 -11.31 -19.91
C ALA A 85 4.05 -12.45 -18.89
N ASN A 86 3.57 -12.12 -17.70
CA ASN A 86 3.35 -13.10 -16.63
C ASN A 86 1.87 -13.35 -16.39
N VAL A 87 1.55 -14.60 -16.04
CA VAL A 87 0.22 -15.00 -15.60
C VAL A 87 0.17 -14.88 -14.09
N GLY A 88 -0.69 -13.99 -13.60
CA GLY A 88 -1.12 -14.02 -12.21
C GLY A 88 -2.15 -15.13 -12.01
N ALA A 89 -1.91 -16.06 -11.08
CA ALA A 89 -2.99 -16.91 -10.59
C ALA A 89 -3.71 -16.19 -9.45
N ARG A 90 -5.05 -16.28 -9.40
CA ARG A 90 -5.74 -16.03 -8.14
C ARG A 90 -5.18 -17.01 -7.12
N ALA A 91 -4.55 -16.45 -6.09
CA ALA A 91 -3.91 -17.21 -5.03
C ALA A 91 -4.88 -18.25 -4.47
N SER A 92 -4.66 -19.50 -4.89
CA SER A 92 -5.49 -20.61 -4.46
C SER A 92 -4.95 -21.08 -3.12
N SER A 93 -5.79 -21.08 -2.10
CA SER A 93 -5.38 -21.59 -0.79
C SER A 93 -4.99 -23.06 -0.95
N VAL A 94 -3.75 -23.39 -0.62
CA VAL A 94 -3.22 -24.75 -0.66
C VAL A 94 -2.93 -25.21 0.75
N ILE A 95 -3.22 -26.48 1.04
CA ILE A 95 -2.81 -27.11 2.29
C ILE A 95 -1.61 -27.98 1.97
N MET A 96 -0.42 -27.56 2.41
CA MET A 96 0.78 -28.36 2.30
C MET A 96 0.93 -29.24 3.54
N THR A 97 1.14 -30.53 3.34
CA THR A 97 1.36 -31.51 4.41
C THR A 97 2.83 -31.92 4.46
N GLY A 98 3.35 -32.08 5.68
CA GLY A 98 4.67 -32.67 5.90
C GLY A 98 4.68 -34.17 5.57
N SER A 99 5.86 -34.78 5.60
CA SER A 99 6.02 -36.23 5.40
C SER A 99 5.29 -37.08 6.45
N ASP A 100 4.91 -36.49 7.58
CA ASP A 100 4.10 -37.10 8.64
C ASP A 100 2.58 -36.92 8.44
N GLY A 101 2.17 -36.33 7.31
CA GLY A 101 0.77 -36.08 6.99
C GLY A 101 0.14 -34.92 7.76
N LYS A 102 0.90 -34.18 8.57
CA LYS A 102 0.38 -33.03 9.31
C LYS A 102 0.43 -31.76 8.46
N PRO A 103 -0.63 -30.93 8.48
CA PRO A 103 -0.63 -29.65 7.78
C PRO A 103 0.45 -28.71 8.31
N ILE A 104 1.20 -28.10 7.39
CA ILE A 104 2.16 -27.06 7.72
C ILE A 104 1.38 -25.78 8.03
N GLN A 105 1.57 -25.29 9.25
CA GLN A 105 0.93 -24.06 9.73
C GLN A 105 1.84 -22.87 9.44
N THR A 106 1.34 -21.93 8.65
CA THR A 106 2.03 -20.70 8.22
C THR A 106 1.95 -19.56 9.24
N GLY A 107 1.32 -19.79 10.41
CA GLY A 107 1.37 -18.85 11.54
C GLY A 107 0.49 -17.60 11.42
N GLY A 108 -0.39 -17.49 10.42
CA GLY A 108 -1.41 -16.44 10.36
C GLY A 108 -1.91 -16.09 8.96
N ALA A 109 -1.04 -16.12 7.95
CA ALA A 109 -1.42 -15.93 6.55
C ALA A 109 -1.73 -17.28 5.89
N PRO A 110 -2.76 -17.43 5.05
CA PRO A 110 -3.03 -18.70 4.36
C PRO A 110 -1.88 -19.08 3.42
N ALA A 111 -1.58 -20.37 3.29
CA ALA A 111 -0.66 -20.88 2.28
C ALA A 111 -1.32 -20.77 0.89
N GLN A 112 -0.59 -20.25 -0.09
CA GLN A 112 -1.10 -19.95 -1.43
C GLN A 112 -0.19 -20.56 -2.49
N GLY A 113 -0.80 -21.13 -3.54
CA GLY A 113 -0.08 -21.56 -4.73
C GLY A 113 -0.01 -20.42 -5.75
N LEU A 114 1.19 -20.11 -6.23
CA LEU A 114 1.45 -19.11 -7.27
C LEU A 114 2.29 -19.71 -8.40
N PRO A 115 2.12 -19.26 -9.65
CA PRO A 115 3.02 -19.59 -10.75
C PRO A 115 4.43 -19.08 -10.42
N PHE A 116 5.44 -19.91 -10.69
CA PHE A 116 6.83 -19.55 -10.49
C PHE A 116 7.44 -19.01 -11.78
N TYR A 117 8.12 -17.87 -11.68
CA TYR A 117 8.88 -17.21 -12.73
C TYR A 117 10.30 -16.95 -12.22
N GLU A 118 11.29 -17.12 -13.09
CA GLU A 118 12.68 -16.77 -12.79
C GLU A 118 12.84 -15.25 -12.75
N GLU A 119 13.80 -14.73 -11.99
CA GLU A 119 13.97 -13.29 -11.75
C GLU A 119 14.18 -12.48 -13.05
N ALA A 120 14.77 -13.09 -14.08
CA ALA A 120 14.98 -12.48 -15.39
C ALA A 120 13.70 -12.39 -16.26
N GLU A 121 12.69 -13.21 -15.96
CA GLU A 121 11.41 -13.30 -16.67
C GLU A 121 10.25 -12.74 -15.81
N ALA A 122 10.54 -12.25 -14.61
CA ALA A 122 9.55 -11.70 -13.70
C ALA A 122 9.10 -10.30 -14.14
N VAL A 123 7.78 -10.11 -14.31
CA VAL A 123 7.16 -8.80 -14.47
C VAL A 123 6.70 -8.31 -13.10
N GLY A 124 7.34 -7.26 -12.61
CA GLY A 124 7.11 -6.71 -11.27
C GLY A 124 7.75 -7.50 -10.13
N PRO A 125 7.48 -7.12 -8.87
CA PRO A 125 8.12 -7.69 -7.68
C PRO A 125 7.59 -9.07 -7.25
#